data_AF-A0A5C8U2F9-F1
#
_entry.id   AF-A0A5C8U2F9-F1
#
_cell.length_a   1.000
_cell.length_b   1.000
_cell.length_c   1.000
_cell.angle_alpha   90.00
_cell.angle_beta   90.00
_cell.angle_gamma   90.00
#
_symmetry.space_group_name_H-M   'P 1'
#
loop_
_entity.id
_entity.type
_entity.pdbx_description
1 polymer ?
#
loop_
_entity_poly.entity_id
_entity_poly.type
_entity_poly.pdbx_seq_one_letter_code
_entity_poly.pdbx_strand_id
1 'polypeptide(L)'
;MARLLALAIETPASLLARLDGAGSGAGIETGGTQTINVTALGSNGGGGFFAGGGGGAGGYGLAGIGLSALTVNATITGGEGGSGQFSGDGAGACGGGIYFDTAGSSLLVAGGSITGGTGAQVAPGGAGVVGTGLAVTLSGGTISGGGSANALTFLGNTNSLTLATGGTISGAIGILAGTLQINAAPGGSTLANVITGAGGVIQDSANTLTLAGANTYSGGTTLGAGILSVGADTNLGAASGRLTFTGGTLETTADLTSARRHAEHRRHRAGRYRDDHDPERRDHGWGQPGQVILPRFHGHL
;
A
#
# COMPACT_ATOMS: atom_id res chain seq x y z
N MET A 1 0.55 -39.44 -10.57
CA MET A 1 1.35 -38.49 -11.37
C MET A 1 0.56 -38.11 -12.62
N ALA A 2 -0.28 -37.08 -12.54
CA ALA A 2 -0.84 -36.48 -13.75
C ALA A 2 0.07 -35.31 -14.12
N ARG A 3 0.99 -35.54 -15.06
CA ARG A 3 1.71 -34.44 -15.72
C ARG A 3 0.75 -33.83 -16.72
N LEU A 4 0.15 -32.71 -16.34
CA LEU A 4 -0.61 -31.91 -17.26
C LEU A 4 0.35 -31.01 -18.06
N LEU A 5 0.23 -31.08 -19.38
CA LEU A 5 0.98 -30.30 -20.34
C LEU A 5 0.53 -28.83 -20.25
N ALA A 6 1.25 -27.99 -19.50
CA ALA A 6 1.09 -26.55 -19.56
C ALA A 6 1.54 -26.09 -20.95
N LEU A 7 0.59 -25.66 -21.78
CA LEU A 7 0.89 -25.02 -23.04
C LEU A 7 1.39 -23.61 -22.73
N ALA A 8 2.70 -23.43 -22.63
CA ALA A 8 3.33 -22.11 -22.59
C ALA A 8 3.09 -21.44 -23.94
N ILE A 9 2.11 -20.55 -24.02
CA ILE A 9 1.84 -19.77 -25.24
C ILE A 9 2.52 -18.41 -25.07
N GLU A 10 3.62 -18.18 -25.80
CA GLU A 10 4.45 -16.97 -25.74
C GLU A 10 3.94 -15.81 -26.61
N THR A 11 2.66 -15.81 -27.01
CA THR A 11 2.02 -14.75 -27.82
C THR A 11 0.67 -14.39 -27.19
N PRO A 12 0.04 -13.22 -27.47
CA PRO A 12 -1.23 -12.83 -26.85
C PRO A 12 -2.34 -13.78 -27.30
N ALA A 13 -2.41 -14.93 -26.65
CA ALA A 13 -3.37 -15.97 -26.89
C ALA A 13 -4.40 -15.90 -25.78
N SER A 14 -5.66 -15.90 -26.17
CA SER A 14 -6.75 -16.21 -25.27
C SER A 14 -6.51 -17.60 -24.69
N LEU A 15 -6.12 -17.69 -23.42
CA LEU A 15 -5.91 -18.97 -22.77
C LEU A 15 -7.28 -19.62 -22.52
N LEU A 16 -7.51 -20.78 -23.15
CA LEU A 16 -8.70 -21.62 -22.96
C LEU A 16 -8.29 -22.86 -22.15
N ALA A 17 -8.17 -22.75 -20.83
CA ALA A 17 -7.88 -23.91 -19.96
C ALA A 17 -8.84 -23.94 -18.77
N ARG A 18 -9.52 -25.09 -18.58
CA ARG A 18 -10.22 -25.43 -17.33
C ARG A 18 -9.37 -26.49 -16.63
N LEU A 19 -8.84 -26.15 -15.45
CA LEU A 19 -8.00 -27.05 -14.67
C LEU A 19 -8.59 -27.29 -13.29
N ASP A 20 -9.19 -28.46 -13.14
CA ASP A 20 -9.75 -28.91 -11.87
C ASP A 20 -8.65 -29.80 -11.22
N GLY A 21 -7.71 -29.20 -10.47
CA GLY A 21 -6.61 -29.91 -9.81
C GLY A 21 -6.94 -30.31 -8.37
N ALA A 22 -6.55 -31.51 -7.95
CA ALA A 22 -6.47 -31.88 -6.53
C ALA A 22 -5.04 -31.64 -6.01
N GLY A 23 -4.86 -30.85 -4.94
CA GLY A 23 -3.55 -30.52 -4.37
C GLY A 23 -3.38 -29.03 -4.01
N SER A 24 -2.13 -28.57 -3.87
CA SER A 24 -1.76 -27.18 -3.51
C SER A 24 -1.24 -26.35 -4.70
N GLY A 25 -1.51 -26.78 -5.94
CA GLY A 25 -0.99 -26.17 -7.16
C GLY A 25 -1.89 -25.05 -7.73
N ALA A 26 -1.32 -24.15 -8.52
CA ALA A 26 -2.14 -23.15 -9.23
C ALA A 26 -3.03 -23.81 -10.29
N GLY A 27 -4.21 -23.24 -10.54
CA GLY A 27 -5.08 -23.66 -11.63
C GLY A 27 -4.45 -23.41 -13.00
N ILE A 28 -3.67 -22.34 -13.13
CA ILE A 28 -2.97 -21.94 -14.35
C ILE A 28 -1.61 -21.33 -13.98
N GLU A 29 -0.55 -21.67 -14.73
CA GLU A 29 0.77 -21.02 -14.66
C GLU A 29 1.11 -20.40 -16.02
N THR A 30 1.40 -19.10 -16.07
CA THR A 30 1.66 -18.35 -17.32
C THR A 30 2.66 -17.22 -17.13
N GLY A 31 3.35 -16.81 -18.21
CA GLY A 31 4.21 -15.61 -18.29
C GLY A 31 3.89 -14.72 -19.49
N GLY A 32 4.50 -13.54 -19.57
CA GLY A 32 4.26 -12.57 -20.66
C GLY A 32 2.94 -11.78 -20.56
N THR A 33 2.36 -11.43 -21.71
CA THR A 33 1.10 -10.66 -21.80
C THR A 33 -0.07 -11.58 -22.13
N GLN A 34 -1.00 -11.74 -21.19
CA GLN A 34 -2.10 -12.71 -21.28
C GLN A 34 -3.49 -12.08 -21.24
N THR A 35 -4.48 -12.71 -21.88
CA THR A 35 -5.91 -12.40 -21.73
C THR A 35 -6.67 -13.66 -21.33
N ILE A 36 -7.43 -13.58 -20.24
CA ILE A 36 -8.23 -14.68 -19.70
C ILE A 36 -9.72 -14.41 -19.97
N ASN A 37 -10.28 -15.24 -20.84
CA ASN A 37 -11.70 -15.21 -21.21
C ASN A 37 -12.46 -16.46 -20.72
N VAL A 38 -11.82 -17.33 -19.95
CA VAL A 38 -12.41 -18.55 -19.38
C VAL A 38 -12.20 -18.60 -17.88
N THR A 39 -13.01 -19.41 -17.21
CA THR A 39 -12.90 -19.59 -15.77
C THR A 39 -11.64 -20.36 -15.40
N ALA A 40 -10.86 -19.83 -14.45
CA ALA A 40 -9.73 -20.50 -13.83
C ALA A 40 -10.03 -20.79 -12.35
N LEU A 41 -9.75 -22.00 -11.89
CA LEU A 41 -10.01 -22.44 -10.52
C LEU A 41 -8.72 -22.97 -9.88
N GLY A 42 -8.42 -22.51 -8.68
CA GLY A 42 -7.32 -23.03 -7.89
C GLY A 42 -7.64 -24.43 -7.37
N SER A 43 -6.60 -25.21 -7.09
CA SER A 43 -6.79 -26.55 -6.54
C SER A 43 -7.20 -26.50 -5.07
N ASN A 44 -8.12 -27.38 -4.67
CA ASN A 44 -8.55 -27.48 -3.28
C ASN A 44 -7.57 -28.34 -2.46
N GLY A 45 -7.33 -27.93 -1.22
CA GLY A 45 -6.57 -28.72 -0.25
C GLY A 45 -7.28 -30.02 0.14
N GLY A 46 -6.53 -31.13 0.26
CA GLY A 46 -7.06 -32.41 0.76
C GLY A 46 -7.34 -32.41 2.27
N GLY A 47 -8.26 -33.26 2.74
CA GLY A 47 -8.54 -33.44 4.17
C GLY A 47 -7.64 -34.48 4.84
N GLY A 48 -7.33 -34.29 6.13
CA GLY A 48 -6.60 -35.27 6.96
C GLY A 48 -7.57 -36.25 7.65
N PHE A 49 -7.26 -37.55 7.64
CA PHE A 49 -8.08 -38.62 8.28
C PHE A 49 -7.64 -38.98 9.72
N PHE A 50 -6.56 -38.39 10.23
CA PHE A 50 -6.02 -38.68 11.57
C PHE A 50 -6.13 -37.46 12.49
N ALA A 51 -6.28 -37.68 13.80
CA ALA A 51 -6.23 -36.63 14.81
C ALA A 51 -4.88 -35.89 14.71
N GLY A 52 -4.91 -34.58 14.46
CA GLY A 52 -3.72 -33.77 14.17
C GLY A 52 -3.26 -33.74 12.69
N GLY A 53 -3.97 -34.38 11.77
CA GLY A 53 -3.75 -34.22 10.33
C GLY A 53 -4.35 -32.91 9.82
N GLY A 54 -3.55 -31.84 9.76
CA GLY A 54 -4.00 -30.56 9.21
C GLY A 54 -4.51 -30.70 7.77
N GLY A 55 -5.56 -29.96 7.42
CA GLY A 55 -6.02 -29.87 6.03
C GLY A 55 -4.94 -29.29 5.10
N GLY A 56 -4.87 -29.77 3.86
CA GLY A 56 -3.94 -29.26 2.86
C GLY A 56 -4.25 -27.81 2.47
N ALA A 57 -3.25 -27.08 1.95
CA ALA A 57 -3.47 -25.71 1.45
C ALA A 57 -4.17 -25.72 0.09
N GLY A 58 -5.06 -24.75 -0.13
CA GLY A 58 -5.62 -24.44 -1.44
C GLY A 58 -4.61 -23.68 -2.32
N GLY A 59 -4.62 -23.93 -3.62
CA GLY A 59 -3.74 -23.29 -4.59
C GLY A 59 -4.33 -22.01 -5.21
N TYR A 60 -3.50 -21.21 -5.88
CA TYR A 60 -4.00 -20.00 -6.56
C TYR A 60 -4.89 -20.33 -7.77
N GLY A 61 -5.86 -19.47 -8.08
CA GLY A 61 -6.60 -19.57 -9.34
C GLY A 61 -5.67 -19.42 -10.55
N LEU A 62 -4.74 -18.47 -10.46
CA LEU A 62 -3.69 -18.21 -11.43
C LEU A 62 -2.38 -17.84 -10.71
N ALA A 63 -1.28 -18.49 -11.08
CA ALA A 63 0.08 -18.08 -10.72
C ALA A 63 0.76 -17.46 -11.94
N GLY A 64 0.96 -16.14 -11.88
CA GLY A 64 1.64 -15.36 -12.90
C GLY A 64 3.14 -15.36 -12.71
N ILE A 65 3.81 -16.29 -13.38
CA ILE A 65 5.26 -16.42 -13.38
C ILE A 65 5.86 -15.65 -14.57
N GLY A 66 6.51 -14.52 -14.32
CA GLY A 66 7.01 -13.67 -15.41
C GLY A 66 5.91 -12.96 -16.21
N LEU A 67 4.70 -12.78 -15.64
CA LEU A 67 3.64 -12.01 -16.30
C LEU A 67 3.98 -10.52 -16.32
N SER A 68 3.94 -9.89 -17.49
CA SER A 68 4.06 -8.44 -17.64
C SER A 68 2.70 -7.75 -17.71
N ALA A 69 1.69 -8.41 -18.26
CA ALA A 69 0.34 -7.87 -18.37
C ALA A 69 -0.71 -8.99 -18.35
N LEU A 70 -1.84 -8.75 -17.68
CA LEU A 70 -2.96 -9.67 -17.61
C LEU A 70 -4.28 -8.91 -17.75
N THR A 71 -5.12 -9.33 -18.71
CA THR A 71 -6.51 -8.88 -18.81
C THR A 71 -7.47 -9.98 -18.37
N VAL A 72 -8.40 -9.67 -17.48
CA VAL A 72 -9.38 -10.61 -16.92
C VAL A 72 -10.81 -10.20 -17.30
N ASN A 73 -11.44 -11.04 -18.13
CA ASN A 73 -12.84 -10.89 -18.57
C ASN A 73 -13.75 -11.99 -18.00
N ALA A 74 -13.19 -12.98 -17.32
CA ALA A 74 -13.90 -14.14 -16.78
C ALA A 74 -13.61 -14.32 -15.28
N THR A 75 -14.10 -15.41 -14.69
CA THR A 75 -13.92 -15.69 -13.26
C THR A 75 -12.59 -16.39 -12.98
N ILE A 76 -11.82 -15.90 -12.01
CA ILE A 76 -10.65 -16.56 -11.47
C ILE A 76 -10.89 -16.75 -9.97
N THR A 77 -10.87 -17.99 -9.49
CA THR A 77 -11.12 -18.30 -8.07
C THR A 77 -9.94 -19.06 -7.49
N GLY A 78 -9.44 -18.62 -6.33
CA GLY A 78 -8.48 -19.39 -5.54
C GLY A 78 -9.09 -20.68 -5.01
N GLY A 79 -8.25 -21.66 -4.72
CA GLY A 79 -8.67 -22.94 -4.16
C GLY A 79 -8.93 -22.87 -2.66
N GLU A 80 -9.84 -23.70 -2.19
CA GLU A 80 -10.22 -23.76 -0.78
C GLU A 80 -9.15 -24.47 0.04
N GLY A 81 -8.94 -23.98 1.27
CA GLY A 81 -8.15 -24.70 2.26
C GLY A 81 -8.88 -25.97 2.72
N GLY A 82 -8.14 -27.06 2.92
CA GLY A 82 -8.67 -28.32 3.46
C GLY A 82 -9.09 -28.18 4.93
N SER A 83 -10.01 -29.03 5.39
CA SER A 83 -10.38 -29.15 6.81
C SER A 83 -9.73 -30.38 7.46
N GLY A 84 -9.39 -30.26 8.74
CA GLY A 84 -9.23 -31.42 9.62
C GLY A 84 -10.60 -31.95 10.04
N GLN A 85 -10.73 -33.26 10.26
CA GLN A 85 -12.04 -33.90 10.48
C GLN A 85 -12.61 -33.70 11.89
N PHE A 86 -11.83 -33.21 12.85
CA PHE A 86 -12.28 -32.96 14.22
C PHE A 86 -12.27 -31.47 14.59
N SER A 87 -13.19 -31.05 15.46
CA SER A 87 -13.24 -29.67 15.99
C SER A 87 -11.93 -29.34 16.72
N GLY A 88 -11.13 -28.43 16.13
CA GLY A 88 -9.83 -28.02 16.66
C GLY A 88 -8.63 -28.50 15.83
N ASP A 89 -8.81 -29.38 14.85
CA ASP A 89 -7.75 -29.68 13.88
C ASP A 89 -7.59 -28.50 12.91
N GLY A 90 -6.35 -28.10 12.67
CA GLY A 90 -6.02 -26.92 11.86
C GLY A 90 -6.60 -27.00 10.45
N ALA A 91 -7.27 -25.92 10.03
CA ALA A 91 -7.68 -25.71 8.65
C ALA A 91 -6.46 -25.31 7.81
N GLY A 92 -6.35 -25.87 6.61
CA GLY A 92 -5.33 -25.50 5.64
C GLY A 92 -5.53 -24.06 5.15
N ALA A 93 -4.43 -23.39 4.78
CA ALA A 93 -4.50 -22.05 4.20
C ALA A 93 -5.24 -22.07 2.85
N CYS A 94 -6.01 -21.04 2.56
CA CYS A 94 -6.72 -20.91 1.30
C CYS A 94 -5.82 -20.26 0.24
N GLY A 95 -6.00 -20.62 -1.02
CA GLY A 95 -5.26 -20.04 -2.14
C GLY A 95 -5.82 -18.68 -2.56
N GLY A 96 -4.98 -17.79 -3.06
CA GLY A 96 -5.45 -16.51 -3.60
C GLY A 96 -6.09 -16.65 -5.00
N GLY A 97 -6.75 -15.61 -5.48
CA GLY A 97 -7.26 -15.61 -6.86
C GLY A 97 -6.09 -15.57 -7.86
N ILE A 98 -5.26 -14.54 -7.79
CA ILE A 98 -4.08 -14.36 -8.65
C ILE A 98 -2.85 -14.01 -7.80
N TYR A 99 -1.71 -14.61 -8.13
CA TYR A 99 -0.38 -14.22 -7.61
C TYR A 99 0.51 -13.71 -8.76
N PHE A 100 1.09 -12.53 -8.62
CA PHE A 100 2.13 -12.00 -9.51
C PHE A 100 3.49 -12.08 -8.82
N ASP A 101 4.44 -12.79 -9.42
CA ASP A 101 5.81 -12.90 -8.90
C ASP A 101 6.74 -11.77 -9.37
N THR A 102 6.35 -11.08 -10.43
CA THR A 102 7.17 -10.09 -11.14
C THR A 102 6.72 -8.68 -10.78
N ALA A 103 7.68 -7.82 -10.45
CA ALA A 103 7.40 -6.40 -10.23
C ALA A 103 7.18 -5.67 -11.56
N GLY A 104 6.26 -4.69 -11.58
CA GLY A 104 5.94 -3.93 -12.78
C GLY A 104 4.87 -4.56 -13.66
N SER A 105 4.27 -5.67 -13.24
CA SER A 105 3.14 -6.28 -13.94
C SER A 105 1.93 -5.34 -13.97
N SER A 106 1.10 -5.47 -14.99
CA SER A 106 -0.20 -4.81 -15.07
C SER A 106 -1.34 -5.82 -15.04
N LEU A 107 -2.41 -5.48 -14.31
CA LEU A 107 -3.66 -6.24 -14.25
C LEU A 107 -4.81 -5.33 -14.66
N LEU A 108 -5.54 -5.71 -15.70
CA LEU A 108 -6.79 -5.08 -16.11
C LEU A 108 -7.96 -6.03 -15.79
N VAL A 109 -8.90 -5.60 -14.96
CA VAL A 109 -10.15 -6.31 -14.70
C VAL A 109 -11.29 -5.58 -15.41
N ALA A 110 -11.59 -6.00 -16.64
CA ALA A 110 -12.52 -5.29 -17.53
C ALA A 110 -13.99 -5.77 -17.38
N GLY A 111 -14.23 -6.90 -16.71
CA GLY A 111 -15.60 -7.40 -16.47
C GLY A 111 -15.70 -8.73 -15.72
N GLY A 112 -14.58 -9.45 -15.55
CA GLY A 112 -14.52 -10.71 -14.80
C GLY A 112 -14.54 -10.54 -13.28
N SER A 113 -14.55 -11.66 -12.56
CA SER A 113 -14.41 -11.69 -11.10
C SER A 113 -13.12 -12.38 -10.70
N ILE A 114 -12.36 -11.80 -9.79
CA ILE A 114 -11.21 -12.45 -9.17
C ILE A 114 -11.55 -12.63 -7.69
N THR A 115 -11.57 -13.87 -7.21
CA THR A 115 -11.93 -14.18 -5.82
C THR A 115 -10.87 -15.07 -5.21
N GLY A 116 -10.38 -14.75 -4.02
CA GLY A 116 -9.56 -15.70 -3.27
C GLY A 116 -10.39 -16.86 -2.72
N GLY A 117 -9.77 -17.99 -2.44
CA GLY A 117 -10.46 -19.15 -1.87
C GLY A 117 -11.08 -18.85 -0.50
N THR A 118 -12.29 -19.32 -0.26
CA THR A 118 -12.95 -19.34 1.04
C THR A 118 -12.43 -20.49 1.92
N GLY A 119 -12.16 -20.21 3.20
CA GLY A 119 -11.67 -21.23 4.12
C GLY A 119 -12.74 -22.21 4.55
N ALA A 120 -12.36 -23.48 4.72
CA ALA A 120 -13.16 -24.42 5.47
C ALA A 120 -13.02 -24.15 6.99
N GLN A 121 -14.16 -23.92 7.64
CA GLN A 121 -14.44 -23.90 9.09
C GLN A 121 -13.68 -22.90 10.00
N VAL A 122 -12.46 -22.44 9.71
CA VAL A 122 -11.78 -21.38 10.52
C VAL A 122 -10.59 -20.69 9.84
N ALA A 123 -10.16 -21.12 8.65
CA ALA A 123 -9.01 -20.52 7.99
C ALA A 123 -9.34 -19.12 7.43
N PRO A 124 -8.45 -18.12 7.59
CA PRO A 124 -8.52 -16.90 6.80
C PRO A 124 -8.61 -17.27 5.32
N GLY A 125 -9.55 -16.68 4.59
CA GLY A 125 -9.61 -16.92 3.15
C GLY A 125 -8.38 -16.37 2.42
N GLY A 126 -8.28 -16.69 1.14
CA GLY A 126 -7.20 -16.24 0.27
C GLY A 126 -7.43 -14.82 -0.19
N ALA A 127 -6.36 -14.08 -0.46
CA ALA A 127 -6.50 -12.77 -1.07
C ALA A 127 -6.97 -12.87 -2.53
N GLY A 128 -7.73 -11.90 -3.01
CA GLY A 128 -8.14 -11.86 -4.42
C GLY A 128 -6.93 -11.79 -5.35
N VAL A 129 -6.10 -10.76 -5.16
CA VAL A 129 -4.87 -10.55 -5.92
C VAL A 129 -3.71 -10.26 -4.98
N VAL A 130 -2.57 -10.87 -5.24
CA VAL A 130 -1.31 -10.67 -4.51
C VAL A 130 -0.20 -10.31 -5.50
N GLY A 131 0.62 -9.32 -5.16
CA GLY A 131 1.77 -8.97 -6.00
C GLY A 131 2.63 -7.86 -5.41
N THR A 132 3.65 -7.45 -6.14
CA THR A 132 4.55 -6.35 -5.78
C THR A 132 4.75 -5.45 -7.00
N GLY A 133 4.85 -4.14 -6.82
CA GLY A 133 5.00 -3.19 -7.93
C GLY A 133 3.90 -3.33 -8.99
N LEU A 134 2.69 -3.70 -8.58
CA LEU A 134 1.60 -4.07 -9.47
C LEU A 134 0.77 -2.85 -9.86
N ALA A 135 0.44 -2.72 -11.15
CA ALA A 135 -0.49 -1.72 -11.65
C ALA A 135 -1.86 -2.37 -11.92
N VAL A 136 -2.83 -2.12 -11.04
CA VAL A 136 -4.19 -2.66 -11.15
C VAL A 136 -5.12 -1.59 -11.75
N THR A 137 -5.82 -1.94 -12.81
CA THR A 137 -6.90 -1.12 -13.39
C THR A 137 -8.21 -1.87 -13.30
N LEU A 138 -9.18 -1.27 -12.62
CA LEU A 138 -10.50 -1.84 -12.39
C LEU A 138 -11.53 -1.11 -13.25
N SER A 139 -11.99 -1.75 -14.34
CA SER A 139 -12.81 -1.13 -15.39
C SER A 139 -14.09 -1.92 -15.67
N GLY A 140 -14.75 -2.43 -14.63
CA GLY A 140 -16.04 -3.11 -14.73
C GLY A 140 -16.17 -4.39 -13.90
N GLY A 141 -15.08 -5.10 -13.63
CA GLY A 141 -15.14 -6.37 -12.89
C GLY A 141 -15.06 -6.24 -11.37
N THR A 142 -14.96 -7.38 -10.69
CA THR A 142 -14.83 -7.46 -9.22
C THR A 142 -13.51 -8.11 -8.80
N ILE A 143 -12.86 -7.56 -7.77
CA ILE A 143 -11.82 -8.27 -7.01
C ILE A 143 -12.32 -8.46 -5.59
N SER A 144 -12.32 -9.70 -5.10
CA SER A 144 -12.74 -10.06 -3.75
C SER A 144 -11.71 -10.92 -3.03
N GLY A 145 -11.56 -10.70 -1.73
CA GLY A 145 -10.97 -11.72 -0.86
C GLY A 145 -11.94 -12.89 -0.71
N GLY A 146 -11.41 -14.08 -0.38
CA GLY A 146 -12.23 -15.18 0.12
C GLY A 146 -12.59 -14.92 1.59
N GLY A 147 -13.87 -15.03 1.97
CA GLY A 147 -14.31 -14.73 3.33
C GLY A 147 -13.90 -13.31 3.80
N SER A 148 -13.14 -13.22 4.89
CA SER A 148 -12.67 -11.94 5.46
C SER A 148 -11.28 -11.50 4.97
N ALA A 149 -10.75 -12.12 3.93
CA ALA A 149 -9.44 -11.80 3.39
C ALA A 149 -9.39 -10.46 2.65
N ASN A 150 -8.17 -10.00 2.36
CA ASN A 150 -7.97 -8.82 1.54
C ASN A 150 -8.37 -9.11 0.08
N ALA A 151 -9.03 -8.16 -0.57
CA ALA A 151 -9.20 -8.22 -2.02
C ALA A 151 -7.85 -8.06 -2.74
N LEU A 152 -7.00 -7.17 -2.22
CA LEU A 152 -5.69 -6.84 -2.78
C LEU A 152 -4.64 -6.92 -1.68
N THR A 153 -3.52 -7.59 -1.95
CA THR A 153 -2.35 -7.61 -1.05
C THR A 153 -1.09 -7.24 -1.83
N PHE A 154 -0.58 -6.05 -1.56
CA PHE A 154 0.66 -5.54 -2.12
C PHE A 154 1.83 -5.84 -1.17
N LEU A 155 2.82 -6.58 -1.64
CA LEU A 155 3.94 -7.07 -0.84
C LEU A 155 5.06 -6.03 -0.68
N GLY A 156 5.16 -5.06 -1.59
CA GLY A 156 6.25 -4.07 -1.62
C GLY A 156 6.18 -3.15 -2.84
N ASN A 157 7.22 -2.31 -3.00
CA ASN A 157 7.38 -1.34 -4.09
C ASN A 157 6.23 -0.31 -4.21
N THR A 158 6.29 0.53 -5.25
CA THR A 158 5.17 1.40 -5.61
C THR A 158 4.18 0.62 -6.46
N ASN A 159 2.95 0.50 -5.98
CA ASN A 159 1.83 -0.12 -6.66
C ASN A 159 0.86 0.97 -7.10
N SER A 160 0.05 0.70 -8.12
CA SER A 160 -1.01 1.61 -8.53
C SER A 160 -2.36 0.91 -8.60
N LEU A 161 -3.40 1.62 -8.19
CA LEU A 161 -4.80 1.21 -8.31
C LEU A 161 -5.57 2.31 -9.03
N THR A 162 -5.99 2.03 -10.25
CA THR A 162 -6.84 2.92 -11.03
C THR A 162 -8.29 2.47 -10.91
N LEU A 163 -9.10 3.32 -10.29
CA LEU A 163 -10.54 3.12 -10.10
C LEU A 163 -11.27 3.69 -11.33
N ALA A 164 -11.49 2.88 -12.36
CA ALA A 164 -12.36 3.29 -13.47
C ALA A 164 -13.83 2.94 -13.15
N THR A 165 -14.74 3.37 -14.01
CA THR A 165 -16.18 3.18 -13.79
C THR A 165 -16.56 1.71 -13.78
N GLY A 166 -17.44 1.32 -12.85
CA GLY A 166 -18.04 -0.01 -12.78
C GLY A 166 -17.21 -1.09 -12.06
N GLY A 167 -15.94 -0.84 -11.71
CA GLY A 167 -15.13 -1.78 -10.94
C GLY A 167 -15.55 -1.86 -9.46
N THR A 168 -15.55 -3.06 -8.87
CA THR A 168 -15.85 -3.28 -7.45
C THR A 168 -14.72 -4.00 -6.72
N ILE A 169 -14.36 -3.51 -5.53
CA ILE A 169 -13.43 -4.20 -4.61
C ILE A 169 -14.21 -4.65 -3.39
N SER A 170 -14.21 -5.95 -3.11
CA SER A 170 -14.90 -6.55 -1.97
C SER A 170 -13.88 -7.11 -0.97
N GLY A 171 -13.67 -6.40 0.14
CA GLY A 171 -12.66 -6.73 1.16
C GLY A 171 -11.62 -5.63 1.32
N ALA A 172 -10.69 -5.83 2.24
CA ALA A 172 -9.64 -4.85 2.55
C ALA A 172 -8.53 -4.82 1.49
N ILE A 173 -7.74 -3.76 1.52
CA ILE A 173 -6.53 -3.58 0.70
C ILE A 173 -5.33 -3.59 1.64
N GLY A 174 -4.49 -4.62 1.57
CA GLY A 174 -3.28 -4.72 2.38
C GLY A 174 -2.06 -4.17 1.64
N ILE A 175 -1.36 -3.21 2.24
CA ILE A 175 -0.08 -2.70 1.76
C ILE A 175 0.99 -3.15 2.77
N LEU A 176 1.53 -4.35 2.55
CA LEU A 176 2.46 -4.95 3.50
C LEU A 176 3.75 -4.13 3.64
N ALA A 177 4.24 -3.61 2.51
CA ALA A 177 5.32 -2.64 2.43
C ALA A 177 5.18 -1.79 1.16
N GLY A 178 6.01 -0.74 1.03
CA GLY A 178 6.00 0.15 -0.13
C GLY A 178 4.84 1.15 -0.10
N THR A 179 4.31 1.50 -1.27
CA THR A 179 3.24 2.50 -1.40
C THR A 179 2.15 2.05 -2.36
N LEU A 180 0.94 2.57 -2.17
CA LEU A 180 -0.18 2.45 -3.09
C LEU A 180 -0.56 3.84 -3.62
N GLN A 181 -0.32 4.06 -4.91
CA GLN A 181 -0.87 5.21 -5.61
C GLN A 181 -2.29 4.91 -6.07
N ILE A 182 -3.25 5.75 -5.69
CA ILE A 182 -4.64 5.58 -6.08
C ILE A 182 -4.98 6.63 -7.12
N ASN A 183 -5.39 6.18 -8.31
CA ASN A 183 -5.78 7.05 -9.40
C ASN A 183 -7.31 7.06 -9.49
N ALA A 184 -7.92 8.19 -9.09
CA ALA A 184 -9.35 8.38 -9.19
C ALA A 184 -9.78 8.65 -10.65
N ALA A 185 -10.95 8.14 -11.03
CA ALA A 185 -11.57 8.42 -12.32
C ALA A 185 -11.87 9.92 -12.52
N PRO A 186 -12.02 10.38 -13.78
CA PRO A 186 -12.59 11.69 -14.06
C PRO A 186 -13.93 11.88 -13.34
N GLY A 187 -14.10 13.02 -12.67
CA GLY A 187 -15.28 13.28 -11.82
C GLY A 187 -15.15 12.79 -10.37
N GLY A 188 -14.05 12.12 -10.03
CA GLY A 188 -13.71 11.68 -8.69
C GLY A 188 -14.06 10.22 -8.41
N SER A 189 -13.58 9.70 -7.28
CA SER A 189 -13.83 8.33 -6.86
C SER A 189 -13.89 8.23 -5.34
N THR A 190 -14.78 7.37 -4.83
CA THR A 190 -14.82 7.03 -3.41
C THR A 190 -14.26 5.64 -3.20
N LEU A 191 -13.29 5.51 -2.30
CA LEU A 191 -12.76 4.23 -1.85
C LEU A 191 -13.16 4.02 -0.38
N ALA A 192 -14.15 3.15 -0.17
CA ALA A 192 -14.68 2.81 1.15
C ALA A 192 -13.97 1.61 1.79
N ASN A 193 -13.17 0.87 1.01
CA ASN A 193 -12.41 -0.27 1.50
C ASN A 193 -11.38 0.16 2.55
N VAL A 194 -11.24 -0.66 3.59
CA VAL A 194 -10.20 -0.45 4.61
C VAL A 194 -8.84 -0.77 4.00
N ILE A 195 -7.92 0.20 4.09
CA ILE A 195 -6.52 0.04 3.72
C ILE A 195 -5.69 -0.24 4.98
N THR A 196 -4.90 -1.30 4.96
CA THR A 196 -4.12 -1.81 6.10
C THR A 196 -2.65 -2.00 5.74
N GLY A 197 -1.80 -2.30 6.74
CA GLY A 197 -0.41 -2.72 6.53
C GLY A 197 0.64 -1.63 6.80
N ALA A 198 1.92 -1.94 6.63
CA ALA A 198 3.00 -1.02 6.98
C ALA A 198 3.28 0.04 5.91
N GLY A 199 2.80 -0.15 4.68
CA GLY A 199 3.01 0.76 3.57
C GLY A 199 2.18 2.06 3.63
N GLY A 200 2.43 2.96 2.68
CA GLY A 200 1.79 4.27 2.60
C GLY A 200 0.83 4.41 1.42
N VAL A 201 0.01 5.47 1.45
CA VAL A 201 -0.91 5.83 0.37
C VAL A 201 -0.42 7.10 -0.33
N ILE A 202 -0.51 7.14 -1.65
CA ILE A 202 -0.21 8.31 -2.48
C ILE A 202 -1.47 8.70 -3.26
N GLN A 203 -1.87 9.96 -3.16
CA GLN A 203 -2.81 10.59 -4.09
C GLN A 203 -2.02 11.53 -5.00
N ASP A 204 -1.90 11.16 -6.27
CA ASP A 204 -1.17 11.92 -7.30
C ASP A 204 -1.99 12.07 -8.60
N SER A 205 -3.27 11.70 -8.56
CA SER A 205 -4.19 11.95 -9.68
C SER A 205 -4.76 13.36 -9.61
N ALA A 206 -5.12 13.94 -10.76
CA ALA A 206 -5.71 15.28 -10.83
C ALA A 206 -7.16 15.35 -10.28
N ASN A 207 -7.78 14.20 -10.00
CA ASN A 207 -9.18 14.10 -9.61
C ASN A 207 -9.34 14.00 -8.09
N THR A 208 -10.58 14.17 -7.60
CA THR A 208 -10.91 13.98 -6.19
C THR A 208 -10.95 12.50 -5.83
N LEU A 209 -10.15 12.09 -4.85
CA LEU A 209 -10.26 10.80 -4.18
C LEU A 209 -10.88 11.01 -2.80
N THR A 210 -12.01 10.37 -2.54
CA THR A 210 -12.59 10.29 -1.19
C THR A 210 -12.15 8.99 -0.54
N LEU A 211 -11.34 9.07 0.52
CA LEU A 211 -11.05 7.91 1.36
C LEU A 211 -12.09 7.85 2.48
N ALA A 212 -12.98 6.87 2.42
CA ALA A 212 -14.08 6.71 3.39
C ALA A 212 -13.84 5.55 4.38
N GLY A 213 -12.91 4.65 4.09
CA GLY A 213 -12.57 3.52 4.97
C GLY A 213 -11.92 3.95 6.28
N ALA A 214 -12.15 3.17 7.35
CA ALA A 214 -11.43 3.30 8.62
C ALA A 214 -10.04 2.67 8.49
N ASN A 215 -9.10 3.44 7.96
CA ASN A 215 -7.80 2.93 7.51
C ASN A 215 -6.82 2.75 8.66
N THR A 216 -5.96 1.73 8.56
CA THR A 216 -4.95 1.39 9.58
C THR A 216 -3.52 1.31 9.02
N TYR A 217 -3.32 1.63 7.75
CA TYR A 217 -1.98 1.68 7.17
C TYR A 217 -1.08 2.66 7.93
N SER A 218 0.18 2.29 8.17
CA SER A 218 1.09 3.06 9.01
C SER A 218 2.16 3.84 8.27
N GLY A 219 2.35 3.62 6.96
CA GLY A 219 3.37 4.29 6.16
C GLY A 219 3.11 5.77 5.88
N GLY A 220 1.92 6.28 6.24
CA GLY A 220 1.50 7.66 6.02
C GLY A 220 0.83 7.89 4.67
N THR A 221 0.45 9.14 4.45
CA THR A 221 -0.28 9.60 3.26
C THR A 221 0.48 10.74 2.61
N THR A 222 0.75 10.63 1.31
CA THR A 222 1.37 11.70 0.51
C THR A 222 0.37 12.25 -0.50
N LEU A 223 0.19 13.56 -0.52
CA LEU A 223 -0.62 14.28 -1.51
C LEU A 223 0.33 14.97 -2.48
N GLY A 224 0.40 14.45 -3.70
CA GLY A 224 1.18 15.00 -4.80
C GLY A 224 0.36 15.91 -5.72
N ALA A 225 -0.90 15.56 -5.98
CA ALA A 225 -1.80 16.32 -6.85
C ALA A 225 -3.28 16.11 -6.46
N GLY A 226 -4.17 16.84 -7.13
CA GLY A 226 -5.63 16.69 -6.99
C GLY A 226 -6.16 17.00 -5.59
N ILE A 227 -7.30 16.38 -5.26
CA ILE A 227 -7.97 16.54 -3.97
C ILE A 227 -8.05 15.18 -3.28
N LEU A 228 -7.68 15.14 -2.01
CA LEU A 228 -7.97 14.02 -1.11
C LEU A 228 -9.06 14.48 -0.14
N SER A 229 -10.26 13.89 -0.24
CA SER A 229 -11.40 14.21 0.61
C SER A 229 -11.53 13.17 1.74
N VAL A 230 -11.67 13.63 2.98
CA VAL A 230 -11.80 12.77 4.17
C VAL A 230 -12.84 13.31 5.16
N GLY A 231 -13.50 12.41 5.88
CA GLY A 231 -14.45 12.76 6.94
C GLY A 231 -13.90 12.56 8.35
N ALA A 232 -12.81 11.81 8.52
CA ALA A 232 -12.18 11.52 9.81
C ALA A 232 -10.66 11.34 9.68
N ASP A 233 -9.90 11.58 10.76
CA ASP A 233 -8.44 11.35 10.78
C ASP A 233 -8.06 9.88 10.52
N THR A 234 -8.94 8.94 10.90
CA THR A 234 -8.78 7.50 10.62
C THR A 234 -8.87 7.18 9.13
N ASN A 235 -9.43 8.06 8.28
CA ASN A 235 -9.36 7.88 6.83
C ASN A 235 -7.92 8.06 6.30
N LEU A 236 -7.04 8.71 7.05
CA LEU A 236 -5.63 8.92 6.70
C LEU A 236 -4.69 7.84 7.26
N GLY A 237 -5.23 6.71 7.73
CA GLY A 237 -4.44 5.60 8.28
C GLY A 237 -4.13 5.76 9.77
N ALA A 238 -3.11 5.06 10.26
CA ALA A 238 -2.69 5.18 11.66
C ALA A 238 -2.14 6.59 11.97
N ALA A 239 -2.43 7.15 13.14
CA ALA A 239 -1.99 8.50 13.55
C ALA A 239 -0.46 8.66 13.65
N SER A 240 0.29 7.56 13.73
CA SER A 240 1.76 7.56 13.62
C SER A 240 2.25 7.83 12.20
N GLY A 241 1.42 7.61 11.19
CA GLY A 241 1.71 7.87 9.79
C GLY A 241 1.70 9.38 9.50
N ARG A 242 2.73 9.86 8.79
CA ARG A 242 2.85 11.26 8.40
C ARG A 242 1.86 11.60 7.28
N LEU A 243 1.27 12.78 7.35
CA LEU A 243 0.60 13.41 6.22
C LEU A 243 1.60 14.37 5.54
N THR A 244 1.91 14.13 4.27
CA THR A 244 2.91 14.89 3.51
C THR A 244 2.27 15.56 2.31
N PHE A 245 2.48 16.85 2.15
CA PHE A 245 2.04 17.61 0.99
C PHE A 245 3.25 17.91 0.11
N THR A 246 3.31 17.30 -1.07
CA THR A 246 4.22 17.69 -2.16
C THR A 246 3.47 18.47 -3.25
N GLY A 247 2.14 18.47 -3.18
CA GLY A 247 1.19 19.29 -3.92
C GLY A 247 -0.23 18.98 -3.44
N GLY A 248 -1.21 19.04 -4.35
CA GLY A 248 -2.60 18.67 -4.07
C GLY A 248 -3.29 19.49 -2.97
N THR A 249 -4.45 19.01 -2.53
CA THR A 249 -5.27 19.64 -1.48
C THR A 249 -5.94 18.56 -0.63
N LEU A 250 -5.87 18.71 0.70
CA LEU A 250 -6.69 17.93 1.63
C LEU A 250 -8.00 18.68 1.84
N GLU A 251 -9.11 18.02 1.55
CA GLU A 251 -10.47 18.49 1.84
C GLU A 251 -11.04 17.70 3.01
N THR A 252 -11.61 18.40 3.98
CA THR A 252 -12.22 17.80 5.16
C THR A 252 -13.72 18.06 5.13
N THR A 253 -14.54 17.01 5.17
CA THR A 253 -16.01 17.13 5.10
C THR A 253 -16.68 17.20 6.47
N ALA A 254 -15.90 17.11 7.54
CA ALA A 254 -16.31 17.28 8.93
C ALA A 254 -15.14 17.86 9.76
N ASP A 255 -15.42 18.26 11.01
CA ASP A 255 -14.39 18.71 11.94
C ASP A 255 -13.38 17.59 12.23
N LEU A 256 -12.09 17.87 12.02
CA LEU A 256 -11.01 16.91 12.27
C LEU A 256 -10.22 17.26 13.52
N THR A 257 -10.18 16.34 14.47
CA THR A 257 -9.16 16.32 15.53
C THR A 257 -8.09 15.31 15.14
N SER A 258 -6.83 15.74 15.04
CA SER A 258 -5.71 14.88 14.65
C SER A 258 -4.53 15.00 15.61
N ALA A 259 -3.96 13.85 15.97
CA ALA A 259 -2.73 13.76 16.78
C ALA A 259 -1.45 13.68 15.91
N ARG A 260 -1.58 13.76 14.58
CA ARG A 260 -0.45 13.62 13.65
C ARG A 260 0.52 14.78 13.84
N ARG A 261 1.80 14.48 14.02
CA ARG A 261 2.84 15.49 14.19
C ARG A 261 3.18 16.13 12.84
N HIS A 262 2.99 17.44 12.73
CA HIS A 262 3.62 18.24 11.66
C HIS A 262 5.11 18.38 11.97
N ALA A 263 5.96 18.22 10.96
CA ALA A 263 7.39 18.47 11.10
C ALA A 263 7.61 19.98 11.21
N GLU A 264 7.69 20.50 12.43
CA GLU A 264 7.98 21.90 12.67
C GLU A 264 9.44 22.19 12.28
N HIS A 265 9.63 22.89 11.16
CA HIS A 265 10.92 23.50 10.82
C HIS A 265 11.17 24.61 11.84
N ARG A 266 11.75 24.26 13.01
CA ARG A 266 12.22 25.22 14.00
C ARG A 266 13.17 26.22 13.30
N ARG A 267 12.62 27.35 12.84
CA ARG A 267 13.46 28.50 12.54
C ARG A 267 13.93 29.00 13.89
N HIS A 268 15.17 28.67 14.24
CA HIS A 268 15.91 29.40 15.23
C HIS A 268 16.04 30.85 14.73
N ARG A 269 15.05 31.69 15.04
CA ARG A 269 15.17 33.15 14.90
C ARG A 269 15.94 33.62 16.13
N ALA A 270 17.26 33.42 16.11
CA ALA A 270 18.15 34.15 16.98
C ALA A 270 18.09 35.62 16.56
N GLY A 271 17.25 36.39 17.25
CA GLY A 271 17.11 37.83 17.05
C GLY A 271 17.15 38.53 18.40
N ARG A 272 18.26 39.23 18.64
CA ARG A 272 18.45 40.45 19.47
C ARG A 272 19.96 40.57 19.71
N TYR A 273 20.65 41.69 19.46
CA TYR A 273 20.25 43.06 19.19
C TYR A 273 21.51 43.76 18.65
N ARG A 274 21.44 44.47 17.51
CA ARG A 274 22.49 45.41 17.12
C ARG A 274 22.21 46.70 17.87
N ASP A 275 23.02 47.02 18.87
CA ASP A 275 23.11 48.37 19.41
C ASP A 275 24.01 49.20 18.47
N ASP A 276 23.46 49.54 17.31
CA ASP A 276 23.96 50.65 16.50
C ASP A 276 23.09 51.87 16.85
N HIS A 277 23.43 52.56 17.94
CA HIS A 277 23.02 53.94 18.20
C HIS A 277 24.20 54.68 18.81
N ASP A 278 25.03 55.26 17.93
CA ASP A 278 25.96 56.32 18.28
C ASP A 278 25.41 57.64 17.73
N PRO A 279 24.96 58.55 18.59
CA PRO A 279 24.85 59.95 18.24
C PRO A 279 25.59 60.78 19.30
N GLU A 280 26.82 61.21 19.02
CA GLU A 280 27.16 62.63 18.84
C GLU A 280 28.67 62.90 18.88
N ARG A 281 29.07 63.77 17.96
CA ARG A 281 30.41 64.34 17.81
C ARG A 281 30.68 65.38 18.91
N ARG A 282 31.85 65.26 19.54
CA ARG A 282 32.89 66.30 19.80
C ARG A 282 33.28 66.55 21.27
N ASP A 283 34.60 66.53 21.41
CA ASP A 283 35.48 67.22 22.35
C ASP A 283 35.54 66.65 23.77
N HIS A 284 36.67 66.01 24.10
CA HIS A 284 37.65 66.55 25.06
C HIS A 284 38.87 65.61 25.16
N GLY A 285 40.06 66.17 24.89
CA GLY A 285 41.24 65.94 25.73
C GLY A 285 42.06 64.66 25.50
N TRP A 286 43.14 64.81 24.75
CA TRP A 286 44.33 63.97 24.86
C TRP A 286 44.79 63.83 26.32
N GLY A 287 45.11 62.62 26.75
CA GLY A 287 45.86 62.42 27.98
C GLY A 287 46.11 60.95 28.27
N GLN A 288 47.23 60.41 27.77
CA GLN A 288 48.20 59.60 28.53
C GLN A 288 49.56 59.80 27.86
N PRO A 289 50.58 60.27 28.60
CA PRO A 289 51.44 59.33 29.32
C PRO A 289 52.07 59.88 30.62
N GLY A 290 52.43 58.99 31.56
CA GLY A 290 53.44 59.32 32.57
C GLY A 290 53.23 58.73 33.96
N GLN A 291 53.51 57.43 34.14
CA GLN A 291 54.15 56.98 35.37
C GLN A 291 55.67 57.15 35.20
N VAL A 292 56.26 58.13 35.88
CA VAL A 292 57.69 58.13 36.23
C VAL A 292 57.82 58.64 37.66
N ILE A 293 58.34 57.77 38.51
CA ILE A 293 58.70 58.01 39.91
C ILE A 293 59.94 58.94 39.94
N LEU A 294 59.87 60.04 40.68
CA LEU A 294 61.02 60.90 40.98
C LEU A 294 61.78 60.38 42.22
N PRO A 295 63.12 60.29 42.22
CA PRO A 295 63.90 60.26 43.44
C PRO A 295 64.33 61.68 43.83
N ARG A 296 63.94 62.15 45.02
CA ARG A 296 64.59 63.30 45.66
C ARG A 296 65.73 62.79 46.54
N PHE A 297 66.97 63.04 46.10
CA PHE A 297 68.14 63.11 46.98
C PHE A 297 68.17 64.45 47.68
N HIS A 298 68.41 64.48 48.99
CA HIS A 298 69.19 65.53 49.68
C HIS A 298 70.02 64.83 50.77
N GLY A 299 71.32 65.10 50.78
CA GLY A 299 72.30 64.46 51.66
C GLY A 299 72.52 65.18 52.99
N HIS A 300 72.93 64.34 53.96
CA HIS A 300 73.78 64.53 55.14
C HIS A 300 73.61 65.73 56.07
N LEU A 301 73.31 65.42 57.34
CA LEU A 301 74.29 65.38 58.43
C LEU A 301 74.17 64.04 59.17
#